data_AF-A0A0M2UUQ4-F1
#
_entry.id   AF-A0A0M2UUQ4-F1
#
_cell.length_a   1.000
_cell.length_b   1.000
_cell.length_c   1.000
_cell.angle_alpha   90.00
_cell.angle_beta   90.00
_cell.angle_gamma   90.00
#
_symmetry.space_group_name_H-M   'P 1'
#
loop_
_entity.id
_entity.type
_entity.pdbx_description
1 polymer ?
#
loop_
_entity_poly.entity_id
_entity_poly.type
_entity_poly.pdbx_seq_one_letter_code
_entity_poly.pdbx_strand_id
1 'polypeptide(L)'
;MLYMSVVVMEELYAGAFDTQSIKLLDTLYKTFKNLNRLLVPEAADWQGAGKVIAKIGKKYGFEDIFLSKITHDVLIAASARRIGAIVITNNRKDFLRIQEFVDFKFYQGYEEQSA
;
A
#
# COMPACT_ATOMS: atom_id res chain seq x y z
N MET A 1 5.58 -10.23 -12.43
CA MET A 1 4.89 -11.12 -11.47
C MET A 1 4.12 -10.24 -10.49
N LEU A 2 2.93 -10.65 -10.05
CA LEU A 2 2.12 -9.88 -9.09
C LEU A 2 2.44 -10.30 -7.65
N TYR A 3 2.51 -9.32 -6.75
CA TYR A 3 2.64 -9.48 -5.30
C TYR A 3 1.46 -8.80 -4.63
N MET A 4 1.05 -9.30 -3.47
CA MET A 4 -0.02 -8.72 -2.67
C MET A 4 0.54 -8.20 -1.35
N SER A 5 0.42 -6.91 -1.11
CA SER A 5 0.74 -6.33 0.19
C SER A 5 -0.26 -6.81 1.24
N VAL A 6 0.22 -7.26 2.40
CA VAL A 6 -0.68 -7.60 3.51
C VAL A 6 -1.37 -6.37 4.10
N VAL A 7 -0.80 -5.17 3.90
CA VAL A 7 -1.44 -3.90 4.25
C VAL A 7 -2.66 -3.67 3.35
N VAL A 8 -2.52 -3.91 2.04
CA VAL A 8 -3.67 -3.82 1.11
C VAL A 8 -4.73 -4.86 1.44
N MET A 9 -4.34 -6.09 1.79
CA MET A 9 -5.29 -7.10 2.25
C MET A 9 -6.05 -6.63 3.50
N GLU A 10 -5.37 -6.03 4.47
CA GLU A 10 -6.00 -5.47 5.68
C GLU A 10 -7.04 -4.40 5.32
N GLU A 11 -6.69 -3.43 4.47
CA GLU A 11 -7.62 -2.38 4.03
C GLU A 11 -8.84 -2.96 3.30
N LEU A 12 -8.62 -3.97 2.45
CA LEU A 12 -9.70 -4.66 1.74
C LEU A 12 -10.63 -5.41 2.71
N TYR A 13 -10.09 -6.08 3.73
CA TYR A 13 -10.91 -6.72 4.76
C TYR A 13 -11.69 -5.69 5.59
N ALA A 14 -11.07 -4.57 5.95
CA ALA A 14 -11.72 -3.49 6.70
C ALA A 14 -12.89 -2.86 5.93
N GLY A 15 -12.82 -2.84 4.59
CA GLY A 15 -13.89 -2.38 3.71
C GLY A 15 -14.90 -3.45 3.27
N ALA A 16 -14.73 -4.71 3.65
CA ALA A 16 -15.61 -5.81 3.25
C ALA A 16 -16.78 -5.94 4.24
N PHE A 17 -18.02 -5.72 3.76
CA PHE A 17 -19.21 -5.74 4.62
C PHE A 17 -20.07 -7.01 4.49
N ASP A 18 -19.83 -7.85 3.49
CA ASP A 18 -20.61 -9.06 3.23
C ASP A 18 -19.74 -10.34 3.19
N THR A 19 -20.41 -11.46 3.47
CA THR A 19 -19.77 -12.79 3.56
C THR A 19 -19.14 -13.24 2.24
N GLN A 20 -19.66 -12.83 1.08
CA GLN A 20 -19.11 -13.23 -0.22
C GLN A 20 -17.79 -12.51 -0.48
N SER A 21 -17.74 -11.20 -0.21
CA SER A 21 -16.51 -10.41 -0.27
C SER A 21 -15.42 -10.96 0.64
N ILE A 22 -15.75 -11.30 1.89
CA ILE A 22 -14.79 -11.89 2.83
C ILE A 22 -14.24 -13.23 2.31
N LYS A 23 -15.09 -14.11 1.78
CA LYS A 23 -14.66 -15.40 1.20
C LYS A 23 -13.74 -15.22 -0.03
N LEU A 24 -14.01 -14.21 -0.85
CA LEU A 24 -13.17 -13.87 -1.99
C LEU A 24 -11.78 -13.41 -1.51
N LEU A 25 -11.74 -12.53 -0.51
CA LEU A 25 -10.49 -12.07 0.10
C LEU A 25 -9.70 -13.21 0.73
N ASP A 26 -10.36 -14.15 1.42
CA ASP A 26 -9.71 -15.34 1.97
C ASP A 26 -9.07 -16.21 0.89
N THR A 27 -9.74 -16.35 -0.25
CA THR A 27 -9.24 -17.10 -1.40
C THR A 27 -8.03 -16.39 -2.01
N LEU A 28 -8.09 -15.06 -2.15
CA LEU A 28 -7.01 -14.23 -2.65
C LEU A 28 -5.78 -14.33 -1.73
N TYR A 29 -5.98 -14.18 -0.42
CA TYR A 29 -4.93 -14.30 0.60
C TYR A 29 -4.23 -15.65 0.51
N LYS A 30 -5.00 -16.76 0.51
CA LYS A 30 -4.45 -18.12 0.39
C LYS A 30 -3.65 -18.30 -0.89
N THR A 31 -4.12 -17.74 -2.00
CA THR A 31 -3.42 -17.82 -3.29
C THR A 31 -2.04 -17.15 -3.21
N PHE A 32 -1.97 -15.89 -2.79
CA PHE A 32 -0.69 -15.19 -2.69
C PHE A 32 0.22 -15.79 -1.60
N LYS A 33 -0.35 -16.31 -0.51
CA LYS A 33 0.40 -17.01 0.54
C LYS A 33 1.09 -18.25 -0.01
N ASN A 34 0.33 -19.12 -0.70
CA ASN A 34 0.85 -20.38 -1.25
C ASN A 34 1.91 -20.16 -2.34
N LEU A 35 1.84 -19.03 -3.04
CA LEU A 35 2.83 -18.64 -4.04
C LEU A 35 4.08 -17.97 -3.42
N ASN A 36 4.14 -17.77 -2.10
CA ASN A 36 5.16 -16.94 -1.43
C ASN A 36 5.25 -15.52 -2.00
N ARG A 37 4.09 -14.91 -2.29
CA ARG A 37 3.96 -13.57 -2.89
C ARG A 37 3.14 -12.61 -2.03
N LEU A 38 2.95 -12.93 -0.74
CA LEU A 38 2.52 -11.96 0.25
C LEU A 38 3.72 -11.10 0.66
N LEU A 39 3.57 -9.80 0.50
CA LEU A 39 4.57 -8.83 0.91
C LEU A 39 4.21 -8.30 2.30
N VAL A 40 4.95 -8.76 3.30
CA VAL A 40 4.81 -8.38 4.71
C VAL A 40 5.84 -7.30 5.03
N PRO A 41 5.45 -6.12 5.53
CA PRO A 41 6.40 -5.12 6.00
C PRO A 41 7.27 -5.68 7.13
N GLU A 42 8.58 -5.55 6.99
CA GLU A 42 9.55 -5.94 8.01
C GLU A 42 9.75 -4.81 9.03
N ALA A 43 10.41 -5.09 10.15
CA ALA A 43 10.69 -4.09 11.19
C ALA A 43 11.38 -2.82 10.62
N ALA A 44 12.25 -2.98 9.62
CA ALA A 44 12.89 -1.86 8.93
C ALA A 44 11.91 -1.01 8.10
N ASP A 45 10.90 -1.64 7.48
CA ASP A 45 9.86 -0.94 6.72
C ASP A 45 9.02 -0.07 7.66
N TRP A 46 8.65 -0.59 8.85
CA TRP A 46 7.95 0.17 9.89
C TRP A 46 8.75 1.36 10.40
N GLN A 47 10.04 1.15 10.71
CA GLN A 47 10.92 2.23 11.17
C GLN A 47 11.09 3.30 10.08
N GLY A 48 11.29 2.86 8.82
CA GLY A 48 11.37 3.74 7.66
C GLY A 48 10.11 4.55 7.45
N ALA A 49 8.95 3.91 7.58
CA ALA A 49 7.65 4.56 7.44
C ALA A 49 7.45 5.67 8.47
N GLY A 50 7.75 5.43 9.74
CA GLY A 50 7.67 6.47 10.78
C GLY A 50 8.56 7.68 10.47
N LYS A 51 9.79 7.46 9.98
CA LYS A 51 10.70 8.54 9.56
C LYS A 51 10.15 9.33 8.37
N VAL A 52 9.53 8.65 7.40
CA VAL A 52 8.91 9.28 6.23
C VAL A 52 7.68 10.10 6.64
N ILE A 53 6.78 9.53 7.44
CA ILE A 53 5.58 10.22 7.95
C ILE A 53 5.96 11.49 8.69
N ALA A 54 6.99 11.46 9.55
CA ALA A 54 7.46 12.66 10.24
C ALA A 54 7.93 13.75 9.27
N LYS A 55 8.60 13.39 8.16
CA LYS A 55 9.02 14.34 7.13
C LYS A 55 7.84 14.89 6.32
N ILE A 56 6.88 14.04 5.96
CA ILE A 56 5.66 14.45 5.26
C ILE A 56 4.86 15.41 6.15
N GLY A 57 4.63 15.07 7.43
CA GLY A 57 3.95 15.93 8.39
C GLY A 57 4.65 17.27 8.59
N LYS A 58 6.00 17.30 8.61
CA LYS A 58 6.76 18.57 8.66
C LYS A 58 6.57 19.42 7.40
N LYS A 59 6.40 18.82 6.22
CA LYS A 59 6.29 19.53 4.94
C LYS A 59 4.86 19.98 4.62
N TYR A 60 3.86 19.17 4.93
CA TYR A 60 2.46 19.39 4.53
C TYR A 60 1.51 19.68 5.69
N GLY A 61 1.93 19.50 6.95
CA GLY A 61 1.03 19.53 8.11
C GLY A 61 0.29 18.21 8.32
N PHE A 62 -0.22 17.97 9.52
CA PHE A 62 -0.97 16.74 9.82
C PHE A 62 -2.44 16.84 9.41
N GLU A 63 -2.98 18.04 9.26
CA GLU A 63 -4.35 18.31 8.82
C GLU A 63 -4.58 17.84 7.37
N ASP A 64 -3.55 17.98 6.53
CA ASP A 64 -3.55 17.52 5.14
C ASP A 64 -3.35 15.99 5.00
N ILE A 65 -3.13 15.29 6.12
CA ILE A 65 -2.70 13.89 6.15
C ILE A 65 -3.62 13.07 7.06
N PHE A 66 -4.35 12.12 6.48
CA PHE A 66 -4.99 11.10 7.29
C PHE A 66 -3.96 10.05 7.74
N LEU A 67 -3.62 10.05 9.04
CA LEU A 67 -2.48 9.31 9.59
C LEU A 67 -2.48 7.80 9.30
N SER A 68 -3.61 7.10 9.36
CA SER A 68 -3.65 5.68 9.03
C SER A 68 -3.46 5.42 7.54
N LYS A 69 -4.17 6.16 6.67
CA LYS A 69 -4.03 6.06 5.20
C LYS A 69 -2.60 6.33 4.76
N ILE A 70 -1.97 7.41 5.25
CA ILE A 70 -0.58 7.70 4.86
C ILE A 70 0.37 6.63 5.37
N THR A 71 0.12 6.06 6.54
CA THR A 71 0.95 4.99 7.09
C THR A 71 0.89 3.76 6.18
N HIS A 72 -0.31 3.39 5.74
CA HIS A 72 -0.50 2.28 4.81
C HIS A 72 0.16 2.52 3.46
N ASP A 73 -0.06 3.69 2.84
CA ASP A 73 0.57 4.05 1.55
C ASP A 73 2.10 4.04 1.64
N VAL A 74 2.67 4.55 2.74
CA VAL A 74 4.13 4.55 2.97
C VAL A 74 4.67 3.14 3.18
N LEU A 75 3.97 2.28 3.93
CA LEU A 75 4.36 0.88 4.13
C LEU A 75 4.32 0.08 2.81
N ILE A 76 3.31 0.33 1.96
CA ILE A 76 3.21 -0.26 0.63
C ILE A 76 4.41 0.17 -0.23
N ALA A 77 4.71 1.47 -0.26
CA ALA A 77 5.84 2.02 -1.02
C ALA A 77 7.20 1.47 -0.54
N ALA A 78 7.43 1.46 0.78
CA ALA A 78 8.66 0.96 1.38
C ALA A 78 8.87 -0.54 1.10
N SER A 79 7.81 -1.34 1.28
CA SER A 79 7.86 -2.78 1.03
C SER A 79 8.10 -3.07 -0.46
N ALA A 80 7.47 -2.31 -1.37
CA ALA A 80 7.67 -2.46 -2.80
C ALA A 80 9.12 -2.11 -3.21
N ARG A 81 9.68 -1.01 -2.67
CA ARG A 81 11.08 -0.64 -2.87
C ARG A 81 12.02 -1.78 -2.46
N ARG A 82 11.78 -2.39 -1.29
CA ARG A 82 12.64 -3.45 -0.74
C ARG A 82 12.82 -4.63 -1.68
N ILE A 83 11.78 -4.98 -2.44
CA ILE A 83 11.82 -6.11 -3.39
C ILE A 83 12.02 -5.67 -4.85
N GLY A 84 12.23 -4.38 -5.12
CA GLY A 84 12.35 -3.84 -6.47
C GLY A 84 11.06 -3.87 -7.29
N ALA A 85 9.90 -3.89 -6.63
CA ALA A 85 8.59 -3.90 -7.28
C ALA A 85 8.11 -2.50 -7.67
N ILE A 86 7.12 -2.46 -8.57
CA ILE A 86 6.38 -1.25 -8.95
C ILE A 86 5.01 -1.31 -8.27
N VAL A 87 4.61 -0.25 -7.59
CA VAL A 87 3.28 -0.13 -7.00
C VAL A 87 2.26 0.18 -8.10
N ILE A 88 1.12 -0.51 -8.12
CA ILE A 88 -0.02 -0.16 -8.98
C ILE A 88 -1.06 0.52 -8.09
N THR A 89 -1.46 1.74 -8.40
CA THR A 89 -2.36 2.53 -7.54
C THR A 89 -3.13 3.58 -8.33
N ASN A 90 -4.35 3.89 -7.90
CA ASN A 90 -5.09 5.05 -8.39
C ASN A 90 -4.85 6.30 -7.51
N ASN A 91 -4.17 6.16 -6.36
CA ASN A 91 -3.86 7.25 -5.45
C ASN A 91 -2.58 8.02 -5.87
N ARG A 92 -2.55 8.53 -7.11
CA ARG A 92 -1.35 9.19 -7.65
C ARG A 92 -0.85 10.35 -6.79
N LYS A 93 -1.76 11.13 -6.20
CA LYS A 93 -1.42 12.32 -5.41
C LYS A 93 -0.57 11.97 -4.19
N ASP A 94 -0.97 10.98 -3.39
CA ASP A 94 -0.24 10.64 -2.16
C ASP A 94 1.07 9.90 -2.48
N PHE A 95 1.07 9.00 -3.47
CA PHE A 95 2.29 8.31 -3.89
C PHE A 95 3.35 9.25 -4.49
N LEU A 96 2.96 10.37 -5.13
CA LEU A 96 3.91 11.44 -5.51
C LEU A 96 4.54 12.12 -4.29
N ARG A 97 3.76 12.42 -3.25
CA ARG A 97 4.28 13.02 -2.01
C ARG A 97 5.26 12.06 -1.32
N ILE A 98 4.96 10.77 -1.32
CA ILE A 98 5.83 9.73 -0.75
C ILE A 98 7.12 9.59 -1.55
N GLN A 99 7.07 9.70 -2.89
CA GLN A 99 8.25 9.62 -3.76
C GLN A 99 9.32 10.68 -3.46
N GLU A 100 8.96 11.79 -2.84
CA GLU A 100 9.94 12.79 -2.40
C GLU A 100 10.86 12.28 -1.27
N PHE A 101 10.46 11.23 -0.55
CA PHE A 101 11.15 10.71 0.63
C PHE A 101 11.54 9.24 0.53
N VAL A 102 10.89 8.48 -0.36
CA VAL A 102 11.17 7.07 -0.64
C VAL A 102 11.36 6.95 -2.14
N ASP A 103 12.49 6.44 -2.59
CA ASP A 103 12.71 6.22 -4.03
C ASP A 103 12.14 4.84 -4.43
N PHE A 104 10.94 4.86 -5.00
CA PHE A 104 10.24 3.68 -5.50
C PHE A 104 9.51 4.06 -6.79
N LYS A 105 9.03 3.07 -7.53
CA LYS A 105 8.28 3.28 -8.76
C LYS A 105 6.81 2.96 -8.53
N PHE A 106 5.93 3.74 -9.15
CA PHE A 106 4.52 3.40 -9.24
C PHE A 106 3.96 3.68 -10.64
N TYR A 107 2.90 2.98 -10.99
CA TYR A 107 2.12 3.17 -12.19
C TYR A 107 0.66 3.45 -11.80
N GLN A 108 0.02 4.37 -12.52
CA GLN A 108 -1.40 4.65 -12.32
C GLN A 108 -2.23 3.57 -13.02
N GLY A 109 -3.13 2.91 -12.28
CA GLY A 109 -4.04 1.91 -12.86
C GLY A 109 -4.91 2.52 -13.97
N TYR A 110 -5.36 1.70 -14.91
CA TYR A 110 -6.37 2.11 -15.88
C TYR A 110 -7.72 2.23 -15.17
N GLU A 111 -8.43 3.35 -15.38
CA GLU A 111 -9.87 3.40 -15.13
C GLU A 111 -10.55 2.60 -16.25
N GLU A 112 -11.24 1.51 -15.92
CA GLU A 112 -12.25 0.98 -16.82
C GLU A 112 -13.30 2.07 -17.01
N GLN A 113 -13.38 2.62 -18.22
CA GLN A 113 -14.55 3.40 -18.63
C GLN A 113 -15.75 2.46 -18.52
N SER A 114 -16.64 2.73 -17.57
CA SER A 114 -17.90 2.03 -17.43
C SER A 114 -18.60 2.00 -18.79
N ALA A 115 -18.71 0.80 -19.37
CA ALA A 115 -19.55 0.52 -20.52
C ALA A 115 -21.03 0.46 -20.09
#